data_AF-A0A2R5FVX7-F1
#
_entry.id   AF-A0A2R5FVX7-F1
#
_cell.length_a   1.000
_cell.length_b   1.000
_cell.length_c   1.000
_cell.angle_alpha   90.00
_cell.angle_beta   90.00
_cell.angle_gamma   90.00
#
_symmetry.space_group_name_H-M   'P 1'
#
loop_
_entity.id
_entity.type
_entity.pdbx_description
1 polymer ?
#
loop_
_entity_poly.entity_id
_entity_poly.type
_entity_poly.pdbx_seq_one_letter_code
_entity_poly.pdbx_strand_id
1 'polypeptide(L)'
;MPILKGGDNESTIRDALRILRADEQLNQLETVLGFFATFVLDSAIVQQILRWDMALLEQSPWYQEIFSKGEERGELRGRKKELYSGIELALEIKFGNQGLELMPIISQITDLQKLKAIQQAIKTVNTANELQQILSTNLT
;
A
#
# COMPACT_ATOMS: atom_id res chain seq x y z
N MET A 1 7.31 23.03 -11.51
CA MET A 1 6.93 24.10 -10.57
C MET A 1 6.32 23.44 -9.34
N PRO A 2 6.78 23.72 -8.10
CA PRO A 2 6.18 23.11 -6.92
C PRO A 2 4.78 23.73 -6.74
N ILE A 3 3.77 22.87 -6.61
CA ILE A 3 2.35 23.24 -6.71
C ILE A 3 1.88 24.01 -5.45
N LEU A 4 2.69 24.09 -4.38
CA LEU A 4 2.36 24.80 -3.15
C LEU A 4 3.59 25.54 -2.59
N LYS A 5 3.72 26.84 -2.87
CA LYS A 5 4.72 27.69 -2.20
C LYS A 5 4.34 27.83 -0.72
N GLY A 6 5.20 27.36 0.19
CA GLY A 6 4.99 27.46 1.64
C GLY A 6 4.04 26.42 2.24
N GLY A 7 3.80 25.30 1.55
CA GLY A 7 2.97 24.18 2.04
C GLY A 7 3.58 23.37 3.19
N ASP A 8 4.84 23.62 3.54
CA ASP A 8 5.55 23.10 4.70
C ASP A 8 5.49 24.05 5.92
N ASN A 9 4.88 25.23 5.76
CA ASN A 9 4.73 26.22 6.82
C ASN A 9 3.32 26.15 7.42
N GLU A 10 3.26 25.76 8.70
CA GLU A 10 2.02 25.66 9.47
C GLU A 10 1.20 26.97 9.50
N SER A 11 1.85 28.13 9.63
CA SER A 11 1.13 29.42 9.67
C SER A 11 0.41 29.68 8.35
N THR A 12 1.06 29.41 7.22
CA THR A 12 0.49 29.55 5.88
C THR A 12 -0.75 28.67 5.71
N ILE A 13 -0.70 27.43 6.23
CA ILE A 13 -1.82 26.48 6.16
C ILE A 13 -2.97 26.92 7.09
N ARG A 14 -2.67 27.40 8.31
CA ARG A 14 -3.68 27.93 9.24
C ARG A 14 -4.40 29.14 8.65
N ASP A 15 -3.69 30.03 7.97
CA ASP A 15 -4.29 31.19 7.31
C ASP A 15 -5.13 30.80 6.10
N ALA A 16 -4.66 29.85 5.28
CA ALA A 16 -5.44 29.31 4.17
C ALA A 16 -6.75 28.65 4.66
N LEU A 17 -6.70 27.87 5.74
CA LEU A 17 -7.89 27.27 6.33
C LEU A 17 -8.86 28.29 6.90
N ARG A 18 -8.36 29.40 7.47
CA ARG A 18 -9.24 30.49 7.92
C ARG A 18 -10.03 31.08 6.76
N ILE A 19 -9.40 31.26 5.60
CA ILE A 19 -10.05 31.78 4.39
C ILE A 19 -11.07 30.76 3.86
N LEU A 20 -10.70 29.49 3.76
CA LEU A 20 -11.57 28.42 3.25
C LEU A 20 -12.82 28.20 4.12
N ARG A 21 -12.70 28.36 5.44
CA ARG A 21 -13.82 28.24 6.39
C ARG A 21 -14.75 29.45 6.43
N ALA A 22 -14.25 30.62 6.01
CA ALA A 22 -15.05 31.85 6.00
C ALA A 22 -16.02 31.91 4.80
N ASP A 23 -15.84 31.03 3.81
CA ASP A 23 -16.64 30.97 2.60
C ASP A 23 -17.29 29.59 2.45
N GLU A 24 -18.62 29.53 2.58
CA GLU A 24 -19.38 28.28 2.47
C GLU A 24 -19.18 27.56 1.12
N GLN A 25 -18.86 28.29 0.05
CA GLN A 25 -18.60 27.71 -1.27
C GLN A 25 -17.22 27.05 -1.36
N LEU A 26 -16.26 27.50 -0.54
CA LEU A 26 -14.88 27.01 -0.55
C LEU A 26 -14.60 25.96 0.52
N ASN A 27 -15.57 25.66 1.39
CA ASN A 27 -15.43 24.67 2.46
C ASN A 27 -14.99 23.28 1.95
N GLN A 28 -15.37 22.90 0.73
CA GLN A 28 -14.93 21.63 0.13
C GLN A 28 -13.41 21.59 -0.17
N LEU A 29 -12.77 22.74 -0.38
CA LEU A 29 -11.34 22.84 -0.63
C LEU A 29 -10.51 22.67 0.65
N GLU A 30 -11.09 22.82 1.83
CA GLU A 30 -10.41 22.49 3.10
C GLU A 30 -9.99 21.02 3.12
N THR A 31 -10.85 20.13 2.63
CA THR A 31 -10.54 18.70 2.51
C THR A 31 -9.34 18.44 1.58
N VAL A 32 -9.29 19.16 0.46
CA VAL A 32 -8.19 19.04 -0.53
C VAL A 32 -6.88 19.57 0.06
N LEU A 33 -6.92 20.74 0.72
CA LEU A 33 -5.77 21.31 1.42
C LEU A 33 -5.27 20.39 2.54
N GLY A 34 -6.20 19.82 3.30
CA GLY A 34 -5.89 18.90 4.39
C GLY A 34 -5.20 17.61 3.92
N PHE A 35 -5.62 17.08 2.77
CA PHE A 35 -4.93 15.97 2.12
C PHE A 35 -3.50 16.35 1.72
N PHE A 36 -3.32 17.47 1.02
CA PHE A 36 -1.97 17.89 0.62
C PHE A 36 -1.05 18.16 1.82
N ALA A 37 -1.60 18.67 2.92
CA ALA A 37 -0.88 18.87 4.16
C ALA A 37 -0.32 17.55 4.73
N THR A 38 -0.97 16.40 4.54
CA THR A 38 -0.43 15.10 5.01
C THR A 38 0.84 14.63 4.29
N PHE A 39 1.12 15.14 3.08
CA PHE A 39 2.37 14.79 2.37
C PHE A 39 3.56 15.65 2.78
N VAL A 40 3.31 16.76 3.47
CA VAL A 40 4.32 17.79 3.75
C VAL A 40 4.48 18.02 5.25
N LEU A 41 3.42 17.87 6.04
CA LEU A 41 3.40 18.07 7.49
C LEU A 41 3.25 16.74 8.25
N ASP A 42 3.69 16.76 9.51
CA ASP A 42 3.46 15.66 10.44
C ASP A 42 1.97 15.43 10.69
N SER A 43 1.55 14.17 10.74
CA SER A 43 0.17 13.75 11.00
C SER A 43 -0.43 14.38 12.26
N ALA A 44 0.36 14.54 13.34
CA ALA A 44 -0.10 15.16 14.58
C ALA A 44 -0.47 16.64 14.38
N ILE A 45 0.31 17.37 13.58
CA ILE A 45 0.08 18.79 13.25
C ILE A 45 -1.16 18.92 12.36
N VAL A 46 -1.28 18.04 11.36
CA VAL A 46 -2.44 17.97 10.46
C VAL A 46 -3.74 17.76 11.24
N GLN A 47 -3.75 16.82 12.20
CA GLN A 47 -4.91 16.53 13.06
C GLN A 47 -5.26 17.69 14.01
N GLN A 48 -4.27 18.47 14.44
CA GLN A 48 -4.50 19.61 15.34
C GLN A 48 -5.07 20.83 14.60
N ILE A 49 -4.72 21.00 13.32
CA ILE A 49 -5.07 22.18 12.51
C ILE A 49 -6.41 22.00 11.78
N LEU A 50 -6.63 20.82 11.24
CA LEU A 50 -7.83 20.49 10.49
C LEU A 50 -8.86 19.90 11.44
N ARG A 51 -10.09 20.42 11.40
CA ARG A 51 -11.23 19.79 12.06
C ARG A 51 -11.89 18.88 11.04
N TRP A 52 -11.36 17.66 10.92
CA TRP A 52 -11.92 16.64 10.04
C TRP A 52 -13.30 16.25 10.59
N ASP A 53 -14.37 16.78 10.00
CA ASP A 53 -15.68 16.19 10.22
C ASP A 53 -15.72 14.88 9.42
N MET A 54 -15.46 13.77 10.13
CA MET A 54 -15.46 12.43 9.53
C MET A 54 -16.80 12.11 8.87
N ALA A 55 -17.91 12.66 9.38
CA ALA A 55 -19.23 12.45 8.79
C ALA A 55 -19.38 13.12 7.42
N LEU A 56 -18.69 14.24 7.18
CA LEU A 56 -18.68 14.91 5.87
C LEU A 56 -17.69 14.24 4.90
N LEU A 57 -16.55 13.76 5.42
CA LEU A 57 -15.55 13.05 4.61
C LEU A 57 -16.08 11.72 4.10
N GLU A 58 -16.76 10.93 4.94
CA GLU A 58 -17.38 9.67 4.53
C GLU A 58 -18.44 9.86 3.44
N GLN A 59 -19.07 11.03 3.35
CA GLN A 59 -20.03 11.36 2.29
C GLN A 59 -19.36 11.85 0.99
N SER A 60 -18.05 12.13 1.00
CA SER A 60 -17.33 12.62 -0.18
C SER A 60 -17.06 11.50 -1.17
N PRO A 61 -17.47 11.64 -2.46
CA PRO A 61 -17.18 10.64 -3.50
C PRO A 61 -15.69 10.32 -3.64
N TRP A 62 -14.81 11.29 -3.42
CA TRP A 62 -13.37 11.11 -3.52
C TRP A 62 -12.78 10.34 -2.32
N TYR A 63 -13.29 10.58 -1.10
CA TYR A 63 -12.88 9.81 0.08
C TYR A 63 -13.23 8.33 -0.11
N GLN A 64 -14.44 8.04 -0.60
CA GLN A 64 -14.86 6.69 -0.93
C GLN A 64 -13.94 6.03 -1.97
N GLU A 65 -13.54 6.77 -3.02
CA GLU A 65 -12.61 6.25 -4.03
C GLU A 65 -11.22 5.92 -3.45
N ILE A 66 -10.66 6.79 -2.62
CA ILE A 66 -9.35 6.54 -2.00
C ILE A 66 -9.41 5.44 -0.97
N PHE A 67 -10.45 5.43 -0.13
CA PHE A 67 -10.67 4.39 0.85
C PHE A 67 -10.77 3.02 0.15
N SER A 68 -11.61 2.92 -0.88
CA SER A 68 -11.77 1.71 -1.69
C SER A 68 -10.47 1.25 -2.35
N LYS A 69 -9.74 2.15 -3.02
CA LYS A 69 -8.41 1.82 -3.61
C LYS A 69 -7.39 1.42 -2.55
N GLY A 70 -7.47 2.05 -1.37
CA GLY A 70 -6.63 1.75 -0.21
C GLY A 70 -6.89 0.35 0.33
N GLU A 71 -8.16 -0.02 0.53
CA GLU A 71 -8.58 -1.35 0.93
C GLU A 71 -8.16 -2.40 -0.09
N GLU A 72 -8.45 -2.19 -1.39
CA GLU A 72 -8.06 -3.13 -2.45
C GLU A 72 -6.54 -3.35 -2.47
N ARG A 73 -5.75 -2.27 -2.39
CA ARG A 73 -4.30 -2.37 -2.34
C ARG A 73 -3.81 -3.04 -1.06
N GLY A 74 -4.47 -2.79 0.06
CA GLY A 74 -4.19 -3.41 1.35
C GLY A 74 -4.42 -4.91 1.32
N GLU A 75 -5.58 -5.34 0.81
CA GLU A 75 -5.96 -6.73 0.63
C GLU A 75 -4.98 -7.47 -0.31
N LEU A 76 -4.66 -6.87 -1.46
CA LEU A 76 -3.68 -7.43 -2.39
C LEU A 76 -2.29 -7.58 -1.76
N ARG A 77 -1.84 -6.60 -0.98
CA ARG A 77 -0.58 -6.67 -0.24
C ARG A 77 -0.61 -7.76 0.83
N GLY A 78 -1.71 -7.86 1.58
CA GLY A 78 -1.93 -8.89 2.60
C GLY A 78 -1.84 -10.28 2.01
N ARG A 79 -2.63 -10.56 0.96
CA ARG A 79 -2.62 -11.84 0.24
C ARG A 79 -1.24 -12.22 -0.29
N LYS A 80 -0.47 -11.26 -0.81
CA LYS A 80 0.90 -11.51 -1.27
C LYS A 80 1.83 -11.88 -0.11
N LYS A 81 1.79 -11.14 1.00
CA LYS A 81 2.62 -11.43 2.18
C LYS A 81 2.32 -12.81 2.75
N GLU A 82 1.04 -13.15 2.86
CA GLU A 82 0.59 -14.47 3.31
C GLU A 82 1.11 -15.57 2.38
N LEU A 83 1.00 -15.37 1.07
CA LEU A 83 1.45 -16.35 0.09
C LEU A 83 2.97 -16.54 0.09
N TYR A 84 3.74 -15.46 0.22
CA TYR A 84 5.19 -15.56 0.40
C TYR A 84 5.57 -16.33 1.67
N SER A 85 4.93 -16.00 2.79
CA SER A 85 5.19 -16.67 4.07
C SER A 85 4.82 -18.15 4.01
N GLY A 86 3.71 -18.49 3.33
CA GLY A 86 3.29 -19.87 3.13
C GLY A 86 4.22 -20.65 2.19
N ILE A 87 4.79 -20.00 1.17
CA ILE A 87 5.81 -20.60 0.30
C ILE A 87 7.09 -20.85 1.08
N GLU A 88 7.58 -19.85 1.82
CA GLU A 88 8.79 -19.95 2.65
C GLU A 88 8.69 -21.12 3.63
N LEU A 89 7.58 -21.19 4.37
CA LEU A 89 7.32 -22.29 5.31
C LEU A 89 7.28 -23.65 4.62
N ALA A 90 6.62 -23.76 3.46
CA ALA A 90 6.53 -25.02 2.73
C ALA A 90 7.90 -25.47 2.19
N LEU A 91 8.74 -24.52 1.75
CA LEU A 91 10.12 -24.78 1.33
C LEU A 91 10.98 -25.25 2.49
N GLU A 92 10.90 -24.58 3.63
CA GLU A 92 11.63 -24.95 4.85
C GLU A 92 11.25 -26.35 5.31
N ILE A 93 9.95 -26.65 5.39
CA ILE A 93 9.45 -27.96 5.83
C ILE A 93 9.90 -29.08 4.88
N LYS A 94 9.85 -28.85 3.57
CA LYS A 94 10.05 -29.92 2.57
C LYS A 94 11.51 -30.09 2.15
N PHE A 95 12.25 -28.99 2.04
CA PHE A 95 13.61 -28.96 1.48
C PHE A 95 14.64 -28.35 2.42
N GLY A 96 14.23 -27.86 3.60
CA GLY A 96 15.12 -27.19 4.56
C GLY A 96 15.80 -25.96 3.94
N ASN A 97 17.06 -25.74 4.32
CA ASN A 97 17.84 -24.58 3.87
C ASN A 97 17.97 -24.51 2.33
N GLN A 98 18.05 -25.65 1.64
CA GLN A 98 18.12 -25.68 0.17
C GLN A 98 16.85 -25.11 -0.49
N GLY A 99 15.69 -25.28 0.15
CA GLY A 99 14.45 -24.64 -0.30
C GLY A 99 14.48 -23.12 -0.07
N LEU A 100 14.97 -22.69 1.09
CA LEU A 100 15.04 -21.27 1.45
C LEU A 100 15.98 -20.47 0.54
N GLU A 101 17.00 -21.09 -0.05
CA GLU A 101 17.86 -20.45 -1.07
C GLU A 101 17.09 -19.98 -2.32
N LEU A 102 15.88 -20.48 -2.56
CA LEU A 102 15.01 -20.05 -3.66
C LEU A 102 14.19 -18.78 -3.34
N MET A 103 14.10 -18.38 -2.06
CA MET A 103 13.30 -17.22 -1.64
C MET A 103 13.72 -15.89 -2.29
N PRO A 104 15.02 -15.58 -2.49
CA PRO A 104 15.43 -14.36 -3.20
C PRO A 104 14.83 -14.27 -4.61
N ILE A 105 14.73 -15.40 -5.32
CA ILE A 105 14.15 -15.45 -6.67
C ILE A 105 12.63 -15.34 -6.60
N ILE A 106 11.99 -16.10 -5.70
CA ILE A 106 10.54 -16.10 -5.54
C ILE A 106 10.01 -14.73 -5.14
N SER A 107 10.71 -14.00 -4.27
CA SER A 107 10.32 -12.66 -3.79
C SER A 107 10.20 -11.60 -4.89
N GLN A 108 10.85 -11.82 -6.04
CA GLN A 108 10.77 -10.94 -7.21
C GLN A 108 9.49 -11.16 -8.02
N ILE A 109 8.77 -12.28 -7.80
CA ILE A 109 7.59 -12.66 -8.55
C ILE A 109 6.36 -11.96 -7.97
N THR A 110 5.91 -10.88 -8.61
CA THR A 110 4.78 -10.10 -8.10
C THR A 110 3.41 -10.65 -8.51
N ASP A 111 3.34 -11.59 -9.44
CA ASP A 111 2.09 -12.16 -9.94
C ASP A 111 1.52 -13.20 -8.96
N LEU A 112 0.29 -12.97 -8.49
CA LEU A 112 -0.35 -13.80 -7.48
C LEU A 112 -0.67 -15.21 -7.99
N GLN A 113 -1.01 -15.36 -9.27
CA GLN A 113 -1.28 -16.67 -9.88
C GLN A 113 0.01 -17.46 -10.05
N LYS A 114 1.10 -16.83 -10.47
CA LYS A 114 2.42 -17.48 -10.52
C LYS A 114 2.86 -17.95 -9.13
N LEU A 115 2.71 -17.13 -8.10
CA LEU A 115 3.01 -17.52 -6.72
C LEU A 115 2.14 -18.70 -6.24
N LYS A 116 0.84 -18.72 -6.57
CA LYS A 116 -0.03 -19.87 -6.27
C LYS A 116 0.43 -21.13 -7.00
N ALA A 117 0.84 -21.02 -8.25
CA ALA A 117 1.35 -22.15 -9.02
C ALA A 117 2.64 -22.71 -8.39
N ILE A 118 3.55 -21.84 -7.94
CA ILE A 118 4.75 -22.24 -7.18
C ILE A 118 4.38 -22.97 -5.90
N GLN A 119 3.42 -22.44 -5.13
CA GLN A 119 2.94 -23.10 -3.91
C GLN A 119 2.40 -24.51 -4.18
N GLN A 120 1.69 -24.73 -5.29
CA GLN A 120 1.23 -26.08 -5.66
C GLN A 120 2.37 -26.96 -6.16
N ALA A 121 3.32 -26.41 -6.93
CA ALA A 121 4.49 -27.15 -7.41
C ALA A 121 5.34 -27.66 -6.24
N ILE A 122 5.50 -26.88 -5.17
CA ILE A 122 6.20 -27.31 -3.95
C ILE A 122 5.60 -28.59 -3.38
N LYS A 123 4.28 -28.79 -3.47
CA LYS A 123 3.64 -30.01 -2.96
C LYS A 123 3.99 -31.25 -3.77
N THR A 124 4.23 -31.12 -5.07
CA THR A 124 4.40 -32.25 -6.00
C THR A 124 5.86 -32.60 -6.29
N VAL A 125 6.74 -31.61 -6.41
CA VAL A 125 8.17 -31.82 -6.73
C VAL A 125 8.91 -32.45 -5.56
N ASN A 126 9.86 -33.34 -5.80
CA ASN A 126 10.53 -34.08 -4.72
C ASN A 126 11.82 -33.42 -4.25
N THR A 127 12.37 -32.50 -5.04
CA THR A 127 13.65 -31.85 -4.75
C THR A 127 13.59 -30.34 -5.00
N ALA A 128 14.45 -29.58 -4.29
CA ALA A 128 14.60 -28.14 -4.53
C ALA A 128 15.09 -27.83 -5.96
N ASN A 129 15.92 -28.71 -6.54
CA ASN A 129 16.43 -28.55 -7.90
C ASN A 129 15.33 -28.65 -8.96
N GLU A 130 14.37 -29.58 -8.81
CA GLU A 130 13.20 -29.68 -9.69
C GLU A 130 12.38 -28.38 -9.65
N LEU A 131 12.17 -27.83 -8.44
CA LEU A 131 11.47 -26.57 -8.28
C LEU A 131 12.22 -25.40 -8.93
N GLN A 132 13.55 -25.37 -8.79
CA GLN A 132 14.39 -24.35 -9.40
C GLN A 132 14.24 -24.33 -10.93
N GLN A 133 14.19 -25.49 -11.59
CA GLN A 133 13.95 -25.57 -13.04
C GLN A 133 12.58 -25.00 -13.45
N ILE A 134 11.54 -25.25 -12.65
CA ILE A 134 10.21 -24.68 -12.88
C ILE A 134 10.25 -23.16 -12.74
N LEU A 135 10.95 -22.63 -11.73
CA LEU A 135 11.09 -21.19 -11.54
C LEU A 135 11.79 -20.53 -12.73
N SER A 136 12.90 -21.12 -13.20
CA SER A 136 13.64 -20.62 -14.37
C SER A 136 12.80 -20.59 -15.65
N THR A 137 11.84 -21.51 -15.79
CA THR A 137 10.95 -21.58 -16.96
C THR A 137 9.81 -20.56 -16.88
N ASN A 138 9.32 -20.23 -15.68
CA ASN A 138 8.22 -19.28 -15.45
C ASN A 138 8.68 -17.80 -15.31
N LEU A 139 9.99 -17.57 -15.24
CA LEU A 139 10.63 -16.25 -15.18
C LEU A 139 10.96 -15.66 -16.56
N THR A 140 11.01 -16.47 -17.61
CA THR A 140 10.95 -16.06 -19.04
C THR A 140 9.51 -15.83 -19.49
#